data_AF-A0AAZ3RYK9-F1
#
_entry.id   AF-A0AAZ3RYK9-F1
#
_cell.length_a   1.000
_cell.length_b   1.000
_cell.length_c   1.000
_cell.angle_alpha   90.00
_cell.angle_beta   90.00
_cell.angle_gamma   90.00
#
_symmetry.space_group_name_H-M   'P 1'
#
loop_
_entity.id
_entity.type
_entity.pdbx_description
1 polymer ?
#
loop_
_entity_poly.entity_id
_entity_poly.type
_entity_poly.pdbx_seq_one_letter_code
_entity_poly.pdbx_strand_id
1 'polypeptide(L)'
;MRLGVYGALGASQGIAVFCYSISVSIGGILASRYLHQSMLYNVLRSPMSFFERTPSGNLVNRFSKETDTIDSIIPSIIKMFMGSMFNVVGSCVVILIATPLVAIIIPPLGILYFFVQRFYVASSRQLKRLESVSRSPVYTHFNETLLGASVIRAFGEQERFIRESDGRVDHNQKAYYPSIVANRWLAVRLELVGNCTVMSLISLCCRWLAVRLEFVGNCTVMSLISLL
;
A
#
# COMPACT_ATOMS: atom_id res chain seq x y z
N MET A 1 -35.72 21.58 -3.74
CA MET A 1 -35.72 20.15 -3.36
C MET A 1 -34.43 19.40 -3.75
N ARG A 2 -33.91 19.51 -4.98
CA ARG A 2 -32.71 18.76 -5.42
C ARG A 2 -31.43 19.04 -4.60
N LEU A 3 -31.14 20.30 -4.27
CA LEU A 3 -29.97 20.65 -3.42
C LEU A 3 -30.05 20.04 -2.01
N GLY A 4 -31.25 19.90 -1.44
CA GLY A 4 -31.43 19.31 -0.11
C GLY A 4 -31.05 17.82 -0.08
N VAL A 5 -31.38 17.07 -1.14
CA VAL A 5 -31.02 15.66 -1.26
C VAL A 5 -29.50 15.48 -1.40
N TYR A 6 -28.83 16.32 -2.21
CA TYR A 6 -27.37 16.30 -2.31
C TYR A 6 -26.70 16.64 -0.97
N GLY A 7 -27.21 17.64 -0.24
CA GLY A 7 -26.72 17.98 1.09
C GLY A 7 -26.88 16.84 2.09
N ALA A 8 -28.03 16.15 2.09
CA ALA A 8 -28.29 15.01 2.95
C ALA A 8 -27.35 13.82 2.64
N LEU A 9 -27.12 13.52 1.36
CA LEU A 9 -26.18 12.47 0.95
C LEU A 9 -24.75 12.80 1.39
N GLY A 10 -24.28 14.04 1.21
CA GLY A 10 -22.97 14.47 1.66
C GLY A 10 -22.80 14.40 3.19
N ALA A 11 -23.83 14.83 3.95
CA ALA A 11 -23.83 14.70 5.40
C ALA A 11 -23.77 13.22 5.84
N SER A 12 -24.57 12.35 5.20
CA SER A 12 -24.55 10.91 5.49
C SER A 12 -23.20 10.26 5.19
N GLN A 13 -22.52 10.68 4.12
CA GLN A 13 -21.18 10.23 3.78
C GLN A 13 -20.17 10.66 4.85
N GLY A 14 -20.21 11.92 5.29
CA GLY A 14 -19.34 12.43 6.35
C GLY A 14 -19.49 11.66 7.66
N ILE A 15 -20.74 11.40 8.07
CA ILE A 15 -21.05 10.59 9.26
C ILE A 15 -20.52 9.16 9.08
N ALA A 16 -20.76 8.53 7.94
CA ALA A 16 -20.28 7.17 7.66
C ALA A 16 -18.75 7.06 7.71
N VAL A 17 -18.02 8.02 7.11
CA VAL A 17 -16.55 8.06 7.15
C VAL A 17 -16.03 8.26 8.58
N PHE A 18 -16.69 9.11 9.37
CA PHE A 18 -16.35 9.33 10.76
C PHE A 18 -16.56 8.07 11.60
N CYS A 19 -17.73 7.44 11.50
CA CYS A 19 -18.05 6.17 12.16
C CYS A 19 -17.03 5.09 11.78
N TYR A 20 -16.74 4.93 10.48
CA TYR A 20 -15.75 4.00 9.98
C TYR A 20 -14.36 4.23 10.60
N SER A 21 -13.89 5.49 10.62
CA SER A 21 -12.59 5.83 11.18
C SER A 21 -12.49 5.49 12.66
N ILE A 22 -13.56 5.76 13.43
CA ILE A 22 -13.65 5.41 14.85
C ILE A 22 -13.66 3.89 15.04
N SER A 23 -14.48 3.15 14.29
CA SER A 23 -14.58 1.70 14.41
C SER A 23 -13.23 1.01 14.19
N VAL A 24 -12.47 1.42 13.16
CA VAL A 24 -11.14 0.85 12.90
C VAL A 24 -10.14 1.24 13.99
N SER A 25 -10.18 2.48 14.48
CA SER A 25 -9.30 2.91 15.58
C SER A 25 -9.57 2.13 16.87
N ILE A 26 -10.85 1.98 17.27
CA ILE A 26 -11.23 1.21 18.46
C ILE A 26 -10.85 -0.26 18.30
N GLY A 27 -11.11 -0.84 17.12
CA GLY A 27 -10.70 -2.22 16.80
C GLY A 27 -9.20 -2.44 16.91
N GLY A 28 -8.39 -1.47 16.43
CA GLY A 28 -6.94 -1.48 16.58
C GLY A 28 -6.48 -1.48 18.04
N ILE A 29 -7.06 -0.60 18.87
CA ILE A 29 -6.73 -0.53 20.30
C ILE A 29 -7.12 -1.83 21.02
N LEU A 30 -8.29 -2.40 20.72
CA LEU A 30 -8.74 -3.65 21.34
C LEU A 30 -7.82 -4.82 20.96
N ALA A 31 -7.46 -4.92 19.67
CA ALA A 31 -6.56 -5.94 19.17
C ALA A 31 -5.16 -5.82 19.80
N SER A 32 -4.63 -4.61 19.91
CA SER A 32 -3.34 -4.37 20.56
C SER A 32 -3.36 -4.76 22.03
N ARG A 33 -4.38 -4.34 22.79
CA ARG A 33 -4.53 -4.73 24.20
C ARG A 33 -4.55 -6.25 24.37
N TYR A 34 -5.32 -6.95 23.52
CA TYR A 34 -5.40 -8.40 23.55
C TYR A 34 -4.06 -9.07 23.24
N LEU A 35 -3.38 -8.63 22.18
CA LEU A 35 -2.09 -9.18 21.77
C LEU A 35 -0.99 -8.90 22.80
N HIS A 36 -0.96 -7.69 23.37
CA HIS A 36 0.00 -7.32 24.41
C HIS A 36 -0.22 -8.15 25.69
N GLN A 37 -1.47 -8.28 26.16
CA GLN A 37 -1.79 -9.11 27.33
C GLN A 37 -1.46 -10.59 27.10
N SER A 38 -1.79 -11.13 25.93
CA SER A 38 -1.47 -12.52 25.57
C SER A 38 0.04 -12.76 25.53
N MET A 39 0.80 -11.83 24.93
CA MET A 39 2.26 -11.90 24.90
C MET A 39 2.85 -11.85 26.31
N LEU A 40 2.41 -10.90 27.14
CA LEU A 40 2.87 -10.75 28.52
C LEU A 40 2.58 -12.02 29.34
N TYR A 41 1.36 -12.57 29.23
CA TYR A 41 0.97 -13.79 29.93
C TYR A 41 1.85 -14.99 29.54
N ASN A 42 2.12 -15.17 28.24
CA ASN A 42 2.96 -16.26 27.75
C ASN A 42 4.42 -16.12 28.17
N VAL A 43 4.96 -14.89 28.17
CA VAL A 43 6.34 -14.62 28.60
C VAL A 43 6.50 -14.90 30.10
N LEU A 44 5.57 -14.44 30.94
CA LEU A 44 5.62 -14.67 32.40
C LEU A 44 5.51 -16.16 32.78
N ARG A 45 4.85 -16.98 31.97
CA ARG A 45 4.71 -18.43 32.19
C ARG A 45 5.84 -19.25 31.57
N SER A 46 6.78 -18.62 30.87
CA SER A 46 7.88 -19.32 30.21
C SER A 46 8.92 -19.81 31.23
N PRO A 47 9.53 -21.00 31.02
CA PRO A 47 10.55 -21.53 31.93
C PRO A 47 11.83 -20.70 31.89
N MET A 48 12.65 -20.76 32.94
CA MET A 48 13.91 -19.98 33.04
C MET A 48 14.85 -20.22 31.84
N SER A 49 14.87 -21.45 31.29
CA SER A 49 15.65 -21.78 30.08
C SER A 49 15.31 -20.91 28.86
N PHE A 50 14.08 -20.41 28.74
CA PHE A 50 13.70 -19.48 27.69
C PHE A 50 14.41 -18.12 27.83
N PHE A 51 14.52 -17.62 29.07
CA PHE A 51 15.18 -16.36 29.39
C PHE A 51 16.70 -16.46 29.29
N GLU A 52 17.29 -17.62 29.55
CA GLU A 52 18.73 -17.85 29.35
C GLU A 52 19.12 -17.94 27.87
N ARG A 53 18.26 -18.53 27.02
CA ARG A 53 18.52 -18.65 25.59
C ARG A 53 18.22 -17.39 24.79
N THR A 54 17.27 -16.57 25.25
CA THR A 54 16.79 -15.41 24.49
C THR A 54 17.45 -14.13 25.00
N PRO A 55 18.17 -13.36 24.16
CA PRO A 55 18.76 -12.11 24.60
C PRO A 55 17.67 -11.11 25.00
N SER A 56 17.86 -10.42 26.12
CA SER A 56 16.90 -9.44 26.67
C SER A 56 16.51 -8.36 25.65
N GLY A 57 17.44 -7.94 24.79
CA GLY A 57 17.18 -6.97 23.71
C GLY A 57 16.12 -7.42 22.70
N ASN A 58 16.02 -8.72 22.38
CA ASN A 58 14.97 -9.22 21.48
C ASN A 58 13.59 -9.16 22.13
N LEU A 59 13.51 -9.42 23.45
CA LEU A 59 12.26 -9.32 24.20
C LEU A 59 11.78 -7.87 24.26
N VAL A 60 12.68 -6.94 24.61
CA VAL A 60 12.36 -5.50 24.64
C VAL A 60 11.97 -4.99 23.25
N ASN A 61 12.69 -5.37 22.19
CA ASN A 61 12.33 -4.95 20.82
C ASN A 61 10.93 -5.45 20.41
N ARG A 62 10.51 -6.65 20.84
CA ARG A 62 9.13 -7.13 20.63
C ARG A 62 8.11 -6.28 21.40
N PHE A 63 8.32 -6.04 22.70
CA PHE A 63 7.36 -5.26 23.49
C PHE A 63 7.29 -3.79 23.10
N SER A 64 8.39 -3.19 22.63
CA SER A 64 8.41 -1.79 22.20
C SER A 64 8.04 -1.64 20.73
N LYS A 65 8.85 -2.18 19.81
CA LYS A 65 8.77 -1.86 18.38
C LYS A 65 7.67 -2.62 17.65
N GLU A 66 7.46 -3.90 17.98
CA GLU A 66 6.38 -4.67 17.37
C GLU A 66 5.01 -4.20 17.89
N THR A 67 4.88 -3.91 19.19
CA THR A 67 3.66 -3.33 19.76
C THR A 67 3.33 -1.97 19.12
N ASP A 68 4.31 -1.07 18.97
CA ASP A 68 4.11 0.22 18.29
C ASP A 68 3.67 0.05 16.82
N THR A 69 4.21 -0.96 16.14
CA THR A 69 3.75 -1.30 14.77
C THR A 69 2.29 -1.73 14.77
N ILE A 70 1.86 -2.52 15.75
CA ILE A 70 0.46 -2.97 15.89
C ILE A 70 -0.47 -1.81 16.24
N ASP A 71 -0.04 -0.90 17.11
CA ASP A 71 -0.83 0.24 17.57
C ASP A 71 -1.00 1.31 16.50
N SER A 72 0.10 1.72 15.87
CA SER A 72 0.14 2.93 15.06
C SER A 72 0.05 2.61 13.55
N ILE A 73 0.77 1.58 13.10
CA ILE A 73 0.97 1.32 11.67
C ILE A 73 -0.17 0.47 11.09
N ILE A 74 -0.54 -0.63 11.74
CA ILE A 74 -1.56 -1.55 11.24
C ILE A 74 -2.93 -0.87 11.01
N PRO A 75 -3.50 -0.10 11.95
CA PRO A 75 -4.80 0.54 11.74
C PRO A 75 -4.79 1.54 10.59
N SER A 76 -3.68 2.27 10.43
CA SER A 76 -3.49 3.22 9.32
C SER A 76 -3.46 2.49 7.97
N ILE A 77 -2.71 1.38 7.87
CA ILE A 77 -2.64 0.58 6.64
C ILE A 77 -4.02 -0.01 6.29
N ILE A 78 -4.77 -0.53 7.27
CA ILE A 78 -6.12 -1.07 7.05
C ILE A 78 -7.05 0.02 6.51
N LYS A 79 -7.01 1.24 7.07
CA LYS A 79 -7.81 2.37 6.59
C LYS A 79 -7.53 2.70 5.13
N MET A 80 -6.25 2.83 4.78
CA MET A 80 -5.84 3.11 3.40
C MET A 80 -6.22 1.97 2.45
N PHE A 81 -6.06 0.71 2.88
CA PHE A 81 -6.39 -0.46 2.08
C PHE A 81 -7.88 -0.55 1.77
N MET A 82 -8.74 -0.46 2.80
CA MET A 82 -10.19 -0.51 2.60
C MET A 82 -10.67 0.66 1.74
N GLY A 83 -10.19 1.87 2.00
CA GLY A 83 -10.53 3.04 1.19
C GLY A 83 -10.15 2.88 -0.28
N SER A 84 -8.96 2.34 -0.55
CA SER A 84 -8.50 2.07 -1.92
C SER A 84 -9.32 0.97 -2.60
N MET A 85 -9.62 -0.12 -1.89
CA MET A 85 -10.45 -1.22 -2.41
C MET A 85 -11.85 -0.73 -2.77
N PHE A 86 -12.52 0.01 -1.88
CA PHE A 86 -13.85 0.56 -2.16
C PHE A 86 -13.84 1.61 -3.28
N ASN A 87 -12.81 2.44 -3.38
CA ASN A 87 -12.69 3.38 -4.49
C ASN A 87 -12.55 2.67 -5.85
N VAL A 88 -11.74 1.61 -5.91
CA VAL A 88 -11.57 0.82 -7.14
C VAL A 88 -12.87 0.10 -7.52
N VAL A 89 -13.51 -0.58 -6.56
CA VAL A 89 -14.78 -1.28 -6.79
C VAL A 89 -15.90 -0.30 -7.16
N GLY A 90 -16.02 0.81 -6.44
CA GLY A 90 -17.03 1.84 -6.68
C GLY A 90 -16.87 2.48 -8.06
N SER A 91 -15.65 2.85 -8.43
CA SER A 91 -15.36 3.39 -9.77
C SER A 91 -15.68 2.37 -10.87
N CYS A 92 -15.33 1.09 -10.66
CA CYS A 92 -15.65 0.01 -11.59
C CYS A 92 -17.17 -0.15 -11.78
N VAL A 93 -17.94 -0.16 -10.70
CA VAL A 93 -19.42 -0.26 -10.75
C VAL A 93 -20.04 0.93 -11.49
N VAL A 94 -19.59 2.15 -11.20
CA VAL A 94 -20.10 3.35 -11.89
C VAL A 94 -19.82 3.30 -13.40
N ILE A 95 -18.62 2.87 -13.79
CA ILE A 95 -18.24 2.74 -15.21
C ILE A 95 -19.08 1.65 -15.89
N LEU A 96 -19.31 0.52 -15.23
CA LEU A 96 -20.13 -0.58 -15.77
C LEU A 96 -21.59 -0.17 -15.99
N ILE A 97 -22.17 0.62 -15.07
CA ILE A 97 -23.54 1.14 -15.22
C ILE A 97 -23.60 2.17 -16.36
N ALA A 98 -22.61 3.05 -16.46
CA ALA A 98 -22.57 4.10 -17.48
C ALA A 98 -22.36 3.55 -18.90
N THR A 99 -21.53 2.51 -19.06
CA THR A 99 -21.24 1.91 -20.37
C THR A 99 -21.00 0.40 -20.21
N PRO A 100 -22.03 -0.44 -20.40
CA PRO A 100 -21.91 -1.88 -20.19
C PRO A 100 -20.95 -2.57 -21.17
N LEU A 101 -20.66 -1.95 -22.32
CA LEU A 101 -19.67 -2.44 -23.30
C LEU A 101 -18.25 -2.58 -22.71
N VAL A 102 -17.94 -1.84 -21.65
CA VAL A 102 -16.65 -1.88 -20.95
C VAL A 102 -16.41 -3.21 -20.25
N ALA A 103 -17.46 -3.97 -19.96
CA ALA A 103 -17.37 -5.28 -19.31
C ALA A 103 -16.47 -6.27 -20.06
N ILE A 104 -16.26 -6.10 -21.38
CA ILE A 104 -15.38 -6.94 -22.18
C ILE A 104 -13.89 -6.63 -21.92
N ILE A 105 -13.56 -5.38 -21.58
CA ILE A 105 -12.18 -4.91 -21.41
C ILE A 105 -11.66 -5.18 -19.98
N ILE A 106 -12.56 -5.24 -18.99
CA ILE A 106 -12.18 -5.43 -17.57
C ILE A 106 -11.48 -6.79 -17.31
N PRO A 107 -11.94 -7.95 -17.81
CA PRO A 107 -11.30 -9.24 -17.56
C PRO A 107 -9.83 -9.32 -18.02
N PRO A 108 -9.45 -8.96 -19.26
CA PRO A 108 -8.05 -9.03 -19.68
C PRO A 108 -7.15 -8.06 -18.90
N LEU A 109 -7.66 -6.87 -18.55
CA LEU A 109 -6.96 -5.94 -17.66
C LEU A 109 -6.74 -6.57 -16.27
N GLY A 110 -7.78 -7.13 -15.67
CA GLY A 110 -7.72 -7.76 -14.35
C GLY A 110 -6.69 -8.88 -14.28
N ILE A 111 -6.60 -9.70 -15.33
CA ILE A 111 -5.58 -10.75 -15.45
C ILE A 111 -4.17 -10.14 -15.47
N LEU A 112 -3.95 -9.10 -16.29
CA LEU A 112 -2.66 -8.42 -16.37
C LEU A 112 -2.27 -7.80 -15.02
N TYR A 113 -3.20 -7.10 -14.35
CA TYR A 113 -2.98 -6.55 -13.01
C TYR A 113 -2.63 -7.64 -12.00
N PHE A 114 -3.32 -8.78 -12.04
CA PHE A 114 -3.04 -9.91 -11.13
C PHE A 114 -1.62 -10.45 -11.31
N PHE A 115 -1.16 -10.63 -12.56
CA PHE A 115 0.21 -11.06 -12.83
C PHE A 115 1.25 -10.04 -12.36
N VAL A 116 1.06 -8.76 -12.67
CA VAL A 116 1.97 -7.69 -12.24
C VAL A 116 2.01 -7.58 -10.71
N GLN A 117 0.86 -7.65 -10.05
CA GLN A 117 0.75 -7.60 -8.59
C GLN A 117 1.48 -8.79 -7.95
N ARG A 118 1.29 -10.01 -8.46
CA ARG A 118 1.95 -11.21 -7.92
C ARG A 118 3.47 -11.12 -8.05
N PHE A 119 3.97 -10.66 -9.19
CA PHE A 119 5.41 -10.46 -9.40
C PHE A 119 5.96 -9.35 -8.50
N TYR A 120 5.26 -8.21 -8.41
CA TYR A 120 5.66 -7.09 -7.58
C TYR A 120 5.73 -7.47 -6.09
N VAL A 121 4.71 -8.14 -5.56
CA VAL A 121 4.66 -8.52 -4.13
C VAL A 121 5.78 -9.50 -3.78
N ALA A 122 6.13 -10.43 -4.69
CA ALA A 122 7.25 -11.34 -4.48
C ALA A 122 8.58 -10.59 -4.42
N SER A 123 8.85 -9.72 -5.39
CA SER A 123 10.10 -8.94 -5.48
C SER A 123 10.23 -7.92 -4.35
N SER A 124 9.16 -7.15 -4.08
CA SER A 124 9.13 -6.13 -3.02
C SER A 124 9.38 -6.73 -1.64
N ARG A 125 8.81 -7.91 -1.34
CA ARG A 125 9.04 -8.60 -0.06
C ARG A 125 10.51 -9.01 0.11
N GLN A 126 11.17 -9.49 -0.93
CA GLN A 126 12.59 -9.86 -0.85
C GLN A 126 13.48 -8.63 -0.70
N LEU A 127 13.20 -7.55 -1.44
CA LEU A 127 13.92 -6.28 -1.33
C LEU A 127 13.80 -5.69 0.08
N LYS A 128 12.59 -5.67 0.64
CA LYS A 128 12.35 -5.15 1.99
C LYS A 128 13.01 -6.01 3.07
N ARG A 129 13.08 -7.33 2.86
CA ARG A 129 13.85 -8.23 3.74
C ARG A 129 15.35 -7.93 3.66
N LEU A 130 15.90 -7.77 2.46
CA LEU A 130 17.31 -7.47 2.25
C LEU A 130 17.69 -6.14 2.90
N GLU A 131 16.88 -5.09 2.67
CA GLU A 131 17.02 -3.77 3.30
C GLU A 131 17.02 -3.87 4.84
N SER A 132 16.08 -4.62 5.41
CA SER A 132 16.02 -4.76 6.87
C SER A 132 17.26 -5.46 7.44
N VAL A 133 17.81 -6.44 6.73
CA VAL A 133 19.01 -7.19 7.16
C VAL A 133 20.27 -6.34 6.97
N SER A 134 20.41 -5.62 5.86
CA SER A 134 21.57 -4.78 5.57
C SER A 134 21.69 -3.56 6.48
N ARG A 135 20.58 -3.10 7.07
CA ARG A 135 20.57 -1.95 7.97
C ARG A 135 21.11 -2.27 9.37
N SER A 136 20.98 -3.52 9.84
CA SER A 136 21.39 -3.89 11.21
C SER A 136 22.88 -3.70 11.48
N PRO A 137 23.82 -4.13 10.60
CA PRO A 137 25.26 -3.95 10.81
C PRO A 137 25.73 -2.50 10.92
N VAL A 138 24.99 -1.56 10.33
CA VAL A 138 25.29 -0.12 10.42
C VAL A 138 25.07 0.37 11.85
N TYR A 139 23.92 0.01 12.46
CA TYR A 139 23.62 0.38 13.85
C TYR A 139 24.55 -0.30 14.84
N THR A 140 24.92 -1.57 14.60
CA THR A 140 25.89 -2.29 15.44
C THR A 140 27.26 -1.61 15.41
N HIS A 141 27.80 -1.31 14.22
CA HIS A 141 29.09 -0.61 14.07
C HIS A 141 29.08 0.76 14.74
N PHE A 142 27.98 1.51 14.60
CA PHE A 142 27.82 2.80 15.25
C PHE A 142 27.86 2.68 16.79
N ASN A 143 27.17 1.69 17.35
CA ASN A 143 27.16 1.46 18.80
C ASN A 143 28.54 1.03 19.32
N GLU A 144 29.26 0.18 18.60
CA GLU A 144 30.65 -0.22 18.92
C GLU A 144 31.60 0.97 18.88
N THR A 145 31.47 1.85 17.87
CA THR A 145 32.28 3.06 17.73
C THR A 145 32.04 4.03 18.89
N LEU A 146 30.79 4.18 19.35
CA LEU A 146 30.46 5.04 20.49
C LEU A 146 31.10 4.55 21.79
N LEU A 147 31.04 3.24 22.06
CA LEU A 147 31.65 2.65 23.25
C LEU A 147 33.20 2.68 23.19
N GLY A 148 33.78 2.52 21.99
CA GLY A 148 35.22 2.49 21.75
C GLY A 148 35.87 3.83 21.37
N ALA A 149 35.13 4.95 21.44
CA ALA A 149 35.58 6.23 20.87
C ALA A 149 36.88 6.79 21.47
N SER A 150 37.17 6.51 22.74
CA SER A 150 38.44 6.90 23.37
C SER A 150 39.62 6.09 22.81
N VAL A 151 39.45 4.78 22.63
CA VAL A 151 40.47 3.85 22.11
C VAL A 151 40.79 4.19 20.66
N ILE A 152 39.78 4.38 19.81
CA ILE A 152 39.97 4.70 18.39
C ILE A 152 40.78 6.00 18.23
N ARG A 153 40.49 7.02 19.05
CA ARG A 153 41.22 8.29 19.05
C ARG A 153 42.64 8.15 19.60
N ALA A 154 42.85 7.30 20.60
CA ALA A 154 44.18 7.05 21.17
C ALA A 154 45.12 6.35 20.18
N PHE A 155 44.60 5.45 19.34
CA PHE A 155 45.39 4.73 18.33
C PHE A 155 45.49 5.44 16.97
N GLY A 156 44.73 6.52 16.73
CA GLY A 156 44.79 7.27 15.46
C GLY A 156 44.14 6.55 14.26
N GLU A 157 43.26 5.58 14.51
CA GLU A 157 42.66 4.70 13.48
C GLU A 157 41.28 5.20 12.96
N GLN A 158 41.00 6.50 13.04
CA GLN A 158 39.70 7.06 12.68
C GLN A 158 39.33 6.81 11.21
N GLU A 159 40.28 6.98 10.28
CA GLU A 159 40.02 6.81 8.84
C GLU A 159 39.57 5.39 8.48
N ARG A 160 40.11 4.38 9.17
CA ARG A 160 39.72 2.98 8.96
C ARG A 160 38.25 2.77 9.31
N PHE A 161 37.83 3.28 10.47
CA PHE A 161 36.43 3.19 10.93
C PHE A 161 35.47 4.00 10.05
N ILE A 162 35.91 5.16 9.52
CA ILE A 162 35.11 5.94 8.57
C ILE A 162 34.89 5.14 7.28
N ARG A 163 35.96 4.60 6.68
CA ARG A 163 35.87 3.80 5.45
C ARG A 163 35.01 2.54 5.64
N GLU A 164 35.09 1.90 6.80
CA GLU A 164 34.24 0.75 7.13
C GLU A 164 32.76 1.15 7.27
N SER A 165 32.49 2.29 7.93
CA SER A 165 31.14 2.84 8.04
C SER A 165 30.54 3.15 6.66
N ASP A 166 31.29 3.83 5.81
CA ASP A 166 30.87 4.17 4.44
C ASP A 166 30.56 2.91 3.63
N GLY A 167 31.41 1.88 3.69
CA GLY A 167 31.18 0.61 3.00
C GLY A 167 29.90 -0.11 3.45
N ARG A 168 29.57 -0.07 4.75
CA ARG A 168 28.34 -0.65 5.31
C ARG A 168 27.10 0.15 4.89
N VAL A 169 27.19 1.48 4.87
CA VAL A 169 26.12 2.37 4.38
C VAL A 169 25.87 2.15 2.89
N ASP A 170 26.93 2.02 2.08
CA ASP A 170 26.83 1.73 0.65
C ASP A 170 26.17 0.37 0.38
N HIS A 171 26.51 -0.65 1.17
CA HIS A 171 25.84 -1.95 1.07
C HIS A 171 24.34 -1.85 1.37
N ASN A 172 23.96 -1.09 2.39
CA ASN A 172 22.56 -0.82 2.70
C ASN A 172 21.86 -0.04 1.57
N GLN A 173 22.53 0.96 0.99
CA GLN A 173 21.99 1.77 -0.10
C GLN A 173 21.78 0.92 -1.36
N LYS A 174 22.68 -0.02 -1.67
CA LYS A 174 22.54 -0.99 -2.77
C LYS A 174 21.30 -1.88 -2.59
N ALA A 175 20.93 -2.22 -1.36
CA ALA A 175 19.71 -2.99 -1.07
C ALA A 175 18.44 -2.11 -1.10
N TYR A 176 18.54 -0.86 -0.64
CA TYR A 176 17.41 0.07 -0.54
C TYR A 176 16.99 0.67 -1.90
N TYR A 177 17.96 1.07 -2.73
CA TYR A 177 17.68 1.76 -4.00
C TYR A 177 16.75 0.97 -4.96
N PRO A 178 16.93 -0.36 -5.16
CA PRO A 178 16.00 -1.15 -5.97
C PRO A 178 14.56 -1.15 -5.45
N SER A 179 14.34 -0.99 -4.14
CA SER A 179 13.00 -0.89 -3.55
C SER A 179 12.28 0.37 -4.05
N ILE A 180 12.96 1.50 -4.10
CA ILE A 180 12.41 2.76 -4.65
C ILE A 180 12.11 2.61 -6.15
N VAL A 181 13.07 2.05 -6.90
CA VAL A 181 12.91 1.82 -8.34
C VAL A 181 11.76 0.87 -8.63
N ALA A 182 11.58 -0.20 -7.85
CA ALA A 182 10.47 -1.13 -7.98
C ALA A 182 9.11 -0.45 -7.73
N ASN A 183 9.01 0.43 -6.73
CA ASN A 183 7.80 1.23 -6.49
C ASN A 183 7.48 2.13 -7.69
N ARG A 184 8.49 2.80 -8.26
CA ARG A 184 8.32 3.65 -9.45
C ARG A 184 7.96 2.84 -10.70
N TRP A 185 8.60 1.69 -10.90
CA TRP A 185 8.29 0.77 -11.98
C TRP A 185 6.84 0.32 -11.94
N LEU A 186 6.33 -0.04 -10.75
CA LEU A 186 4.92 -0.39 -10.58
C LEU A 186 4.02 0.80 -10.93
N ALA A 187 4.26 1.98 -10.35
CA ALA A 187 3.45 3.17 -10.59
C ALA A 187 3.32 3.49 -12.09
N VAL A 188 4.43 3.52 -12.82
CA VAL A 188 4.44 3.79 -14.27
C VAL A 188 3.63 2.73 -15.03
N ARG A 189 3.75 1.45 -14.68
CA ARG A 189 2.97 0.39 -15.33
C ARG A 189 1.47 0.51 -15.05
N LEU A 190 1.07 0.83 -13.81
CA LEU A 190 -0.34 1.01 -13.46
C LEU A 190 -0.93 2.25 -14.16
N GLU A 191 -0.18 3.34 -14.27
CA GLU A 191 -0.60 4.56 -14.97
C GLU A 191 -0.74 4.33 -16.48
N LEU A 192 0.21 3.62 -17.11
CA LEU A 192 0.11 3.25 -18.52
C LEU A 192 -1.13 2.40 -18.80
N VAL A 193 -1.42 1.42 -17.95
CA VAL A 193 -2.61 0.57 -18.08
C VAL A 193 -3.89 1.39 -17.88
N GLY A 194 -3.89 2.32 -16.91
CA GLY A 194 -4.99 3.27 -16.70
C GLY A 194 -5.26 4.13 -17.93
N ASN A 195 -4.22 4.74 -18.51
CA ASN A 195 -4.34 5.58 -19.70
C ASN A 195 -4.82 4.79 -20.93
N CYS A 196 -4.30 3.56 -21.13
CA CYS A 196 -4.80 2.68 -22.19
C CYS A 196 -6.29 2.34 -22.01
N THR A 197 -6.71 2.11 -20.76
CA THR A 197 -8.12 1.86 -20.45
C THR A 197 -8.96 3.07 -20.83
N VAL A 198 -8.59 4.28 -20.36
CA VAL A 198 -9.30 5.53 -20.68
C VAL A 198 -9.37 5.77 -22.20
N MET A 199 -8.28 5.57 -22.94
CA MET A 199 -8.28 5.71 -24.40
C MET A 199 -9.23 4.72 -25.08
N SER A 200 -9.24 3.45 -24.64
CA SER A 200 -10.17 2.45 -25.17
C SER A 200 -11.64 2.80 -24.88
N LEU A 201 -11.91 3.33 -23.68
CA LEU A 201 -13.24 3.80 -23.28
C LEU A 201 -13.72 4.95 -24.16
N ILE A 202 -12.88 5.94 -24.41
CA ILE A 202 -13.21 7.08 -25.27
C ILE A 202 -13.51 6.60 -26.69
N SER A 203 -12.68 5.71 -27.25
CA SER A 203 -12.90 5.18 -28.60
C SER A 203 -14.21 4.41 -28.75
N LEU A 204 -14.57 3.59 -27.75
CA LEU A 204 -15.82 2.85 -27.71
C LEU A 204 -17.02 3.77 -27.51
N CYS A 205 -16.90 4.78 -26.66
CA CYS A 205 -17.93 5.78 -26.45
C CYS A 205 -18.19 6.60 -27.72
N CYS A 206 -17.14 7.08 -28.40
CA CYS A 206 -17.28 7.78 -29.68
C CYS A 206 -17.94 6.88 -30.75
N ARG A 207 -17.54 5.60 -30.83
CA ARG A 207 -18.17 4.65 -31.76
C ARG A 207 -19.63 4.40 -31.43
N TRP A 208 -19.97 4.25 -30.15
CA TRP A 208 -21.35 4.07 -29.71
C TRP A 208 -22.21 5.31 -29.98
N LEU A 209 -21.67 6.50 -29.75
CA LEU A 209 -22.33 7.76 -30.07
C LEU A 209 -22.51 7.94 -31.58
N ALA A 210 -21.54 7.57 -32.41
CA ALA A 210 -21.65 7.59 -33.86
C ALA A 210 -22.76 6.65 -34.35
N VAL A 211 -22.80 5.40 -33.85
CA VAL A 211 -23.88 4.44 -34.17
C VAL A 211 -25.24 4.94 -33.70
N ARG A 212 -25.30 5.59 -32.52
CA ARG A 212 -26.54 6.21 -32.00
C ARG A 212 -27.01 7.35 -32.91
N LEU A 213 -26.09 8.20 -33.37
CA LEU A 213 -26.39 9.32 -34.28
C LEU A 213 -26.83 8.82 -35.66
N GLU A 214 -26.20 7.77 -36.20
CA GLU A 214 -26.64 7.11 -37.44
C GLU A 214 -28.05 6.51 -37.32
N PHE A 215 -28.35 5.86 -36.19
CA PHE A 215 -29.71 5.33 -35.93
C PHE A 215 -30.75 6.43 -35.81
N VAL A 216 -30.46 7.52 -35.10
CA VAL A 216 -31.37 8.67 -34.97
C VAL A 216 -31.55 9.37 -36.31
N GLY A 217 -30.49 9.53 -37.10
CA GLY A 217 -30.53 10.09 -38.45
C GLY A 217 -31.35 9.22 -39.42
N ASN A 218 -31.21 7.89 -39.38
CA ASN A 218 -32.04 7.01 -40.19
C ASN A 218 -33.50 7.00 -39.74
N CYS A 219 -33.80 7.10 -38.44
CA CYS A 219 -35.17 7.19 -37.94
C CYS A 219 -35.87 8.50 -38.35
N THR A 220 -35.18 9.65 -38.33
CA THR A 220 -35.78 10.92 -38.78
C THR A 220 -36.01 10.94 -40.28
N VAL A 221 -35.08 10.41 -41.09
CA VAL A 221 -35.25 10.30 -42.55
C VAL A 221 -36.39 9.35 -42.92
N MET A 222 -36.50 8.20 -42.25
CA MET A 222 -37.57 7.23 -42.47
C MET A 222 -38.95 7.76 -42.04
N SER A 223 -39.02 8.56 -40.97
CA SER A 223 -40.25 9.25 -40.57
C SER A 223 -40.68 10.35 -41.55
N LEU A 224 -39.73 11.02 -42.21
CA LEU A 224 -40.03 12.06 -43.23
C LEU A 224 -40.56 11.45 -44.53
N ILE A 225 -40.02 10.31 -44.95
CA ILE A 225 -40.46 9.57 -46.15
C ILE A 225 -41.85 8.94 -45.95
N SER A 226 -42.22 8.60 -44.71
CA SER A 226 -43.54 8.04 -44.39
C SER A 226 -44.68 9.07 -44.37
N LEU A 227 -44.35 10.37 -44.38
CA LEU A 227 -45.28 11.51 -44.31
C LEU A 227 -45.51 12.17 -45.69
N LEU A 228 -44.82 11.68 -46.74
CA LEU A 228 -44.85 12.14 -48.12
C LEU A 228 -45.55 11.10 -49.00
#